data_AF-A0A840W3G0-F1
#
_entry.id   AF-A0A840W3G0-F1
#
_cell.length_a   1.000
_cell.length_b   1.000
_cell.length_c   1.000
_cell.angle_alpha   90.00
_cell.angle_beta   90.00
_cell.angle_gamma   90.00
#
_symmetry.space_group_name_H-M   'P 1'
#
loop_
_entity.id
_entity.type
_entity.pdbx_description
1 polymer ?
#
loop_
_entity_poly.entity_id
_entity_poly.type
_entity_poly.pdbx_seq_one_letter_code
_entity_poly.pdbx_strand_id
1 'polypeptide(L)'
;MSGTLRFEILGPQRAWYADREIDLGPGKQRAVLAVLLLSAGRPVATGQIVEAVWPDDPPANGPNVVQKYVAGLRRVLEPDRSPRTPGQVLSLTDAGYLLRVDPEAVDAVRFDRSVQAARQRHASGQTEQALAELTAALDLWRGEPFTGFSGGVFEAARHRLVELRAVALETRAELKLDSGRHRELVGELVELVAEFPVRERLRHQYMLALYRSGRQAEALAAYRDIDSLLREEYGIGPGEALRELHGRILRADPTLTASVPGAPTSNPTVPPPAAPPASTAPAQASAPPLQAAVPPYADLPSPLHPALDGLPAGPPSPFGVDQPRRERHPLPTWVSTTATVAGTLLPLLSFGTVTWLVMLAYAVRRRSRRLGLAAFGYLVTASVLVVMISTDDLETEDSAVEAFSGLGVLGLCWVVGAAHVVLLNRWVWGRVTGRRLVAQARDEERRVRRQQARNLLHRYPSARYEFAIGRPDLARAFDDGGLVDVNAVPDQVLATLPGLTEVQRRQIAMDRWVRGPYASMEELAARCALPLAAVDALRGVLLFLPPPAPPASRPAAVEAEPAEPR
;
A
#
# COMPACT_ATOMS: atom_id res chain seq x y z
N MET A 1 -39.33 -0.69 -30.78
CA MET A 1 -38.14 -1.54 -30.57
C MET A 1 -37.59 -1.17 -29.21
N SER A 2 -37.81 -1.97 -28.18
CA SER A 2 -37.40 -1.63 -26.81
C SER A 2 -35.94 -2.04 -26.61
N GLY A 3 -35.01 -1.16 -26.98
CA GLY A 3 -33.61 -1.35 -26.61
C GLY A 3 -33.49 -1.30 -25.09
N THR A 4 -32.90 -2.34 -24.50
CA THR A 4 -32.69 -2.39 -23.04
C THR A 4 -31.61 -1.39 -22.65
N LEU A 5 -31.93 -0.47 -21.73
CA LEU A 5 -30.94 0.42 -21.13
C LEU A 5 -30.00 -0.38 -20.24
N ARG A 6 -28.70 -0.07 -20.27
CA ARG A 6 -27.69 -0.64 -19.38
C ARG A 6 -26.78 0.47 -18.85
N PHE A 7 -26.46 0.40 -17.57
CA PHE A 7 -25.64 1.38 -16.86
C PHE A 7 -24.43 0.68 -16.24
N GLU A 8 -23.30 1.36 -16.35
CA GLU A 8 -22.02 0.83 -15.92
C GLU A 8 -21.41 1.83 -14.94
N ILE A 9 -21.21 1.40 -13.70
CA ILE A 9 -20.68 2.22 -12.60
C ILE A 9 -19.52 1.54 -11.86
N LEU A 10 -19.19 0.29 -12.18
CA LEU A 10 -18.00 -0.42 -11.68
C LEU A 10 -16.73 0.00 -12.46
N GLY A 11 -16.54 1.31 -12.59
CA GLY A 11 -15.52 1.97 -13.40
C GLY A 11 -15.95 3.40 -13.76
N PRO A 12 -15.47 3.96 -14.88
CA PRO A 12 -16.03 5.17 -15.47
C PRO A 12 -17.52 5.00 -15.76
N GLN A 13 -18.34 6.01 -15.42
CA GLN A 13 -19.78 5.94 -15.64
C GLN A 13 -20.11 5.93 -17.14
N ARG A 14 -20.81 4.88 -17.57
CA ARG A 14 -21.30 4.74 -18.95
C ARG A 14 -22.77 4.33 -18.96
N ALA A 15 -23.46 4.66 -20.02
CA ALA A 15 -24.81 4.18 -20.28
C ALA A 15 -24.91 3.69 -21.73
N TRP A 16 -25.74 2.68 -21.95
CA TRP A 16 -25.92 2.04 -23.23
C TRP A 16 -27.41 1.89 -23.51
N TYR A 17 -27.79 2.06 -24.77
CA TYR A 17 -29.09 1.71 -25.28
C TYR A 17 -28.89 0.60 -26.31
N ALA A 18 -29.31 -0.63 -25.97
CA ALA A 18 -28.84 -1.82 -26.68
C ALA A 18 -27.30 -1.81 -26.77
N ASP A 19 -26.74 -1.82 -27.97
CA ASP A 19 -25.28 -1.85 -28.21
C ASP A 19 -24.67 -0.46 -28.46
N ARG A 20 -25.46 0.61 -28.39
CA ARG A 20 -24.97 1.98 -28.60
C ARG A 20 -24.69 2.67 -27.28
N GLU A 21 -23.46 3.15 -27.10
CA GLU A 21 -23.12 4.01 -25.98
C GLU A 21 -23.85 5.36 -26.07
N ILE A 22 -24.35 5.81 -24.93
CA ILE A 22 -25.13 7.02 -24.76
C ILE A 22 -24.23 8.12 -24.19
N ASP A 23 -24.14 9.27 -24.86
CA ASP A 23 -23.47 10.44 -24.29
C ASP A 23 -24.32 11.07 -23.18
N LEU A 24 -23.97 10.77 -21.93
CA LEU A 24 -24.63 11.27 -20.74
C LEU A 24 -24.44 12.78 -20.50
N GLY A 25 -23.64 13.45 -21.33
CA GLY A 25 -23.42 14.89 -21.30
C GLY A 25 -22.46 15.35 -20.20
N PRO A 26 -22.61 16.59 -19.70
CA PRO A 26 -21.60 17.23 -18.85
C PRO A 26 -21.49 16.60 -17.45
N GLY A 27 -20.35 16.81 -16.78
CA GLY A 27 -20.01 16.16 -15.51
C GLY A 27 -21.07 16.25 -14.41
N LYS A 28 -21.71 17.42 -14.22
CA LYS A 28 -22.80 17.58 -13.22
C LYS A 28 -24.08 16.83 -13.61
N GLN A 29 -24.38 16.71 -14.91
CA GLN A 29 -25.49 15.90 -15.40
C GLN A 29 -25.25 14.41 -15.12
N ARG A 30 -24.03 13.95 -15.41
CA ARG A 30 -23.55 12.58 -15.09
C ARG A 30 -23.62 12.29 -13.59
N ALA A 31 -23.20 13.24 -12.75
CA ALA A 31 -23.26 13.13 -11.30
C ALA A 31 -24.69 12.97 -10.78
N VAL A 32 -25.66 13.73 -11.32
CA VAL A 32 -27.08 13.54 -10.97
C VAL A 32 -27.55 12.11 -11.29
N LEU A 33 -27.21 11.59 -12.47
CA LEU A 33 -27.55 10.21 -12.81
C LEU A 33 -26.83 9.20 -11.89
N ALA A 34 -25.57 9.45 -11.53
CA ALA A 34 -24.80 8.58 -10.64
C ALA A 34 -25.45 8.46 -9.24
N VAL A 35 -25.93 9.58 -8.67
CA VAL A 35 -26.70 9.57 -7.42
C VAL A 35 -27.97 8.74 -7.53
N LEU A 36 -28.69 8.87 -8.65
CA LEU A 36 -29.91 8.10 -8.89
C LEU A 36 -29.63 6.60 -9.11
N LEU A 37 -28.50 6.24 -9.73
CA LEU A 37 -28.07 4.85 -9.91
C LEU A 37 -27.74 4.16 -8.58
N LEU A 38 -27.18 4.88 -7.60
CA LEU A 38 -26.97 4.37 -6.24
C LEU A 38 -28.28 4.00 -5.53
N SER A 39 -29.39 4.59 -5.97
CA SER A 39 -30.72 4.34 -5.44
C SER A 39 -31.68 3.88 -6.53
N ALA A 40 -31.20 3.12 -7.53
CA ALA A 40 -32.02 2.62 -8.62
C ALA A 40 -33.29 1.92 -8.09
N GLY A 41 -34.45 2.28 -8.63
CA GLY A 41 -35.75 1.79 -8.16
C GLY A 41 -36.29 2.45 -6.89
N ARG A 42 -35.57 3.40 -6.26
CA ARG A 42 -36.02 4.18 -5.10
C ARG A 42 -35.99 5.69 -5.38
N PRO A 43 -36.97 6.47 -4.87
CA PRO A 43 -36.96 7.92 -5.05
C PRO A 43 -35.83 8.56 -4.22
N VAL A 44 -35.20 9.59 -4.77
CA VAL A 44 -34.18 10.41 -4.11
C VAL A 44 -34.67 11.86 -4.05
N ALA A 45 -34.67 12.44 -2.86
CA ALA A 45 -35.14 13.80 -2.66
C ALA A 45 -34.24 14.80 -3.38
N THR A 46 -34.83 15.86 -3.95
CA THR A 46 -34.08 16.88 -4.70
C THR A 46 -32.96 17.51 -3.86
N GLY A 47 -33.20 17.75 -2.57
CA GLY A 47 -32.17 18.26 -1.64
C GLY A 47 -30.97 17.33 -1.50
N GLN A 48 -31.20 16.01 -1.43
CA GLN A 48 -30.12 15.01 -1.36
C GLN A 48 -29.31 14.96 -2.67
N ILE A 49 -29.97 15.14 -3.81
CA ILE A 49 -29.27 15.25 -5.11
C ILE A 49 -28.40 16.51 -5.12
N VAL A 50 -28.90 17.64 -4.61
CA VAL A 50 -28.12 18.88 -4.53
C VAL A 50 -26.89 18.69 -3.63
N GLU A 51 -27.08 18.15 -2.44
CA GLU A 51 -26.00 17.91 -1.48
C GLU A 51 -24.93 16.96 -2.03
N ALA A 52 -25.35 15.87 -2.69
CA ALA A 52 -24.42 14.90 -3.25
C ALA A 52 -23.64 15.43 -4.46
N VAL A 53 -24.25 16.26 -5.30
CA VAL A 53 -23.64 16.78 -6.53
C VAL A 53 -22.84 18.07 -6.29
N TRP A 54 -23.19 18.84 -5.26
CA TRP A 54 -22.53 20.09 -4.86
C TRP A 54 -22.25 20.11 -3.35
N PRO A 55 -21.28 19.33 -2.87
CA PRO A 55 -21.00 19.22 -1.43
C PRO A 55 -20.48 20.53 -0.81
N ASP A 56 -19.71 21.33 -1.56
CA ASP A 56 -19.04 22.52 -1.03
C ASP A 56 -19.76 23.85 -1.39
N ASP A 57 -20.34 23.93 -2.60
CA ASP A 57 -20.94 25.16 -3.14
C ASP A 57 -22.27 24.85 -3.84
N PRO A 58 -23.36 24.65 -3.06
CA PRO A 58 -24.67 24.36 -3.63
C PRO A 58 -25.27 25.61 -4.30
N PRO A 59 -25.83 25.48 -5.52
CA PRO A 59 -26.43 26.62 -6.20
C PRO A 59 -27.66 27.14 -5.43
N ALA A 60 -27.80 28.47 -5.36
CA ALA A 60 -28.91 29.15 -4.69
C ALA A 60 -30.31 28.67 -5.15
N ASN A 61 -30.41 28.15 -6.39
CA ASN A 61 -31.62 27.55 -6.94
C ASN A 61 -31.41 26.08 -7.32
N GLY A 62 -30.93 25.28 -6.37
CA GLY A 62 -30.67 23.84 -6.53
C GLY A 62 -31.79 23.04 -7.18
N PRO A 63 -33.06 23.17 -6.76
CA PRO A 63 -34.16 22.42 -7.37
C PRO A 63 -34.30 22.66 -8.88
N ASN A 64 -34.23 23.91 -9.33
CA ASN A 64 -34.32 24.24 -10.76
C ASN A 64 -33.10 23.74 -11.55
N VAL A 65 -31.92 23.78 -10.93
CA VAL A 65 -30.70 23.26 -11.55
C VAL A 65 -30.76 21.74 -11.71
N VAL A 66 -31.23 21.00 -10.70
CA VAL A 66 -31.46 19.56 -10.80
C VAL A 66 -32.48 19.24 -11.89
N GLN A 67 -33.60 19.99 -11.96
CA GLN A 67 -34.61 19.80 -13.00
C GLN A 67 -34.03 19.98 -14.42
N LYS A 68 -33.13 20.95 -14.61
CA LYS A 68 -32.43 21.17 -15.89
C LYS A 68 -31.59 19.94 -16.28
N TYR A 69 -30.81 19.38 -15.34
CA TYR A 69 -30.01 18.19 -15.61
C TYR A 69 -30.86 16.94 -15.84
N VAL A 70 -31.95 16.76 -15.09
CA VAL A 70 -32.91 15.66 -15.31
C VAL A 70 -33.57 15.78 -16.68
N ALA A 71 -33.92 17.00 -17.12
CA ALA A 71 -34.45 17.23 -18.46
C ALA A 71 -33.42 16.89 -19.55
N GLY A 72 -32.13 17.19 -19.32
CA GLY A 72 -31.02 16.76 -20.17
C GLY A 72 -30.92 15.24 -20.25
N LEU A 73 -30.88 14.55 -19.11
CA LEU A 73 -30.82 13.08 -19.04
C LEU A 73 -32.01 12.42 -19.75
N ARG A 74 -33.23 12.93 -19.56
CA ARG A 74 -34.43 12.40 -20.24
C ARG A 74 -34.31 12.44 -21.77
N ARG A 75 -33.75 13.51 -22.34
CA ARG A 75 -33.55 13.61 -23.80
C ARG A 75 -32.63 12.53 -24.34
N VAL A 76 -31.64 12.13 -23.54
CA VAL A 76 -30.58 11.23 -23.99
C VAL A 76 -30.92 9.77 -23.66
N LEU A 77 -31.56 9.51 -22.51
CA LEU A 77 -31.99 8.16 -22.11
C LEU A 77 -33.30 7.72 -22.78
N GLU A 78 -34.12 8.66 -23.24
CA GLU A 78 -35.41 8.40 -23.90
C GLU A 78 -35.48 9.17 -25.23
N PRO A 79 -34.68 8.81 -26.25
CA PRO A 79 -34.56 9.58 -27.49
C PRO A 79 -35.86 9.60 -28.31
N ASP A 80 -36.65 8.54 -28.27
CA ASP A 80 -37.92 8.41 -29.00
C ASP A 80 -39.09 9.11 -28.28
N ARG A 81 -38.82 9.76 -27.13
CA ARG A 81 -39.84 10.40 -26.32
C ARG A 81 -40.28 11.72 -26.96
N SER A 82 -41.58 11.85 -27.22
CA SER A 82 -42.17 13.12 -27.67
C SER A 82 -41.81 14.27 -26.72
N PRO A 83 -41.50 15.47 -27.24
CA PRO A 83 -41.34 16.66 -26.42
C PRO A 83 -42.58 16.87 -25.52
N ARG A 84 -42.35 17.30 -24.27
CA ARG A 84 -43.38 17.63 -23.25
C ARG A 84 -44.15 16.45 -22.63
N THR A 85 -43.83 15.19 -22.93
CA THR A 85 -44.38 14.05 -22.16
C THR A 85 -43.55 13.78 -20.90
N PRO A 86 -44.15 13.22 -19.82
CA PRO A 86 -43.40 12.76 -18.65
C PRO A 86 -42.34 11.72 -19.04
N GLY A 87 -41.17 11.77 -18.40
CA GLY A 87 -40.16 10.71 -18.59
C GLY A 87 -40.60 9.43 -17.87
N GLN A 88 -40.45 8.29 -18.54
CA GLN A 88 -40.78 6.97 -17.99
C GLN A 88 -39.59 6.41 -17.21
N VAL A 89 -38.38 6.54 -17.75
CA VAL A 89 -37.12 6.09 -17.11
C VAL A 89 -36.76 6.98 -15.93
N LEU A 90 -36.86 8.30 -16.08
CA LEU A 90 -36.63 9.25 -15.01
C LEU A 90 -37.95 9.95 -14.67
N SER A 91 -38.59 9.51 -13.59
CA SER A 91 -39.89 10.02 -13.14
C SER A 91 -39.73 10.96 -11.93
N LEU A 92 -40.63 11.93 -11.78
CA LEU A 92 -40.75 12.74 -10.57
C LEU A 92 -41.91 12.15 -9.75
N THR A 93 -41.67 11.90 -8.47
CA THR A 93 -42.68 11.46 -7.49
C THR A 93 -42.76 12.48 -6.35
N ASP A 94 -43.73 12.32 -5.45
CA ASP A 94 -43.87 13.17 -4.26
C ASP A 94 -42.63 13.11 -3.34
N ALA A 95 -41.87 12.02 -3.40
CA ALA A 95 -40.65 11.81 -2.63
C ALA A 95 -39.36 12.25 -3.35
N GLY A 96 -39.45 12.70 -4.61
CA GLY A 96 -38.30 13.17 -5.39
C GLY A 96 -38.13 12.48 -6.74
N TYR A 97 -36.90 12.41 -7.25
CA TYR A 97 -36.63 11.80 -8.55
C TYR A 97 -36.38 10.29 -8.41
N LEU A 98 -37.02 9.51 -9.29
CA LEU A 98 -36.94 8.06 -9.32
C LEU A 98 -36.43 7.60 -10.70
N LEU A 99 -35.32 6.84 -10.68
CA LEU A 99 -34.83 6.09 -11.83
C LEU A 99 -35.52 4.72 -11.89
N ARG A 100 -36.40 4.54 -12.88
CA ARG A 100 -37.15 3.32 -13.17
C ARG A 100 -36.42 2.52 -14.25
N VAL A 101 -35.56 1.62 -13.80
CA VAL A 101 -34.84 0.68 -14.65
C VAL A 101 -34.92 -0.70 -14.03
N ASP A 102 -34.80 -1.75 -14.83
CA ASP A 102 -34.57 -3.09 -14.29
C ASP A 102 -33.32 -3.02 -13.38
N PRO A 103 -33.35 -3.51 -12.13
CA PRO A 103 -32.17 -3.56 -11.30
C PRO A 103 -30.96 -4.21 -12.00
N GLU A 104 -31.18 -5.22 -12.86
CA GLU A 104 -30.12 -5.89 -13.64
C GLU A 104 -29.53 -5.03 -14.76
N ALA A 105 -30.17 -3.90 -15.10
CA ALA A 105 -29.59 -2.92 -15.99
C ALA A 105 -28.34 -2.24 -15.39
N VAL A 106 -28.17 -2.27 -14.07
CA VAL A 106 -27.04 -1.65 -13.36
C VAL A 106 -26.00 -2.72 -13.02
N ASP A 107 -24.79 -2.59 -13.56
CA ASP A 107 -23.72 -3.57 -13.38
C ASP A 107 -23.38 -3.88 -11.90
N ALA A 108 -23.42 -2.89 -11.02
CA ALA A 108 -23.19 -3.08 -9.59
C ALA A 108 -24.25 -3.96 -8.91
N VAL A 109 -25.52 -3.84 -9.33
CA VAL A 109 -26.61 -4.66 -8.78
C VAL A 109 -26.50 -6.10 -9.30
N ARG A 110 -26.24 -6.26 -10.59
CA ARG A 110 -25.96 -7.55 -11.20
C ARG A 110 -24.76 -8.23 -10.55
N PHE A 111 -23.69 -7.48 -10.27
CA PHE A 111 -22.51 -7.98 -9.57
C PHE A 111 -22.86 -8.55 -8.18
N ASP A 112 -23.57 -7.78 -7.35
CA ASP A 112 -23.99 -8.24 -6.03
C ASP A 112 -24.85 -9.51 -6.12
N ARG A 113 -25.83 -9.53 -7.04
CA ARG A 113 -26.67 -10.70 -7.27
C ARG A 113 -25.89 -11.93 -7.70
N SER A 114 -24.96 -11.80 -8.66
CA SER A 114 -24.11 -12.90 -9.11
C SER A 114 -23.20 -13.42 -7.99
N VAL A 115 -22.69 -12.56 -7.11
CA VAL A 115 -21.91 -12.98 -5.93
C VAL A 115 -22.79 -13.80 -4.96
N GLN A 116 -24.03 -13.38 -4.70
CA GLN A 116 -24.94 -14.18 -3.87
C GLN A 116 -25.33 -15.51 -4.54
N ALA A 117 -25.62 -15.50 -5.84
CA ALA A 117 -25.97 -16.70 -6.60
C ALA A 117 -24.81 -17.72 -6.60
N ALA A 118 -23.57 -17.26 -6.79
CA ALA A 118 -22.40 -18.12 -6.73
C ALA A 118 -22.22 -18.80 -5.37
N ARG A 119 -22.47 -18.08 -4.27
CA ARG A 119 -22.43 -18.66 -2.92
C ARG A 119 -23.48 -19.77 -2.73
N GLN A 120 -24.68 -19.55 -3.24
CA GLN A 120 -25.76 -20.57 -3.19
C GLN A 120 -25.41 -21.80 -4.03
N ARG A 121 -24.83 -21.61 -5.22
CA ARG A 121 -24.34 -22.71 -6.07
C ARG A 121 -23.22 -23.48 -5.40
N HIS A 122 -22.28 -22.80 -4.76
CA HIS A 122 -21.23 -23.48 -4.00
C HIS A 122 -21.80 -24.32 -2.86
N ALA A 123 -22.74 -23.75 -2.07
CA ALA A 123 -23.39 -24.46 -0.97
C ALA A 123 -24.18 -25.71 -1.42
N SER A 124 -24.60 -25.76 -2.69
CA SER A 124 -25.27 -26.92 -3.30
C SER A 124 -24.32 -27.87 -4.05
N GLY A 125 -23.00 -27.71 -3.88
CA GLY A 125 -21.97 -28.56 -4.48
C GLY A 125 -21.66 -28.27 -5.94
N GLN A 126 -22.19 -27.17 -6.50
CA GLN A 126 -22.02 -26.77 -7.90
C GLN A 126 -20.80 -25.84 -8.06
N THR A 127 -19.61 -26.27 -7.61
CA THR A 127 -18.41 -25.42 -7.52
C THR A 127 -17.98 -24.81 -8.85
N GLU A 128 -17.99 -25.57 -9.95
CA GLU A 128 -17.63 -25.02 -11.28
C GLU A 128 -18.59 -23.93 -11.76
N GLN A 129 -19.88 -24.11 -11.50
CA GLN A 129 -20.90 -23.12 -11.87
C GLN A 129 -20.82 -21.88 -11.00
N ALA A 130 -20.42 -22.02 -9.74
CA ALA A 130 -20.13 -20.89 -8.85
C ALA A 130 -18.88 -20.11 -9.31
N LEU A 131 -17.82 -20.82 -9.72
CA LEU A 131 -16.60 -20.21 -10.26
C LEU A 131 -16.85 -19.43 -11.56
N ALA A 132 -17.62 -20.02 -12.49
CA ALA A 132 -17.99 -19.36 -13.74
C ALA A 132 -18.80 -18.07 -13.48
N GLU A 133 -19.78 -18.15 -12.57
CA GLU A 133 -20.60 -17.00 -12.17
C GLU A 133 -19.77 -15.87 -11.54
N LEU A 134 -18.87 -16.20 -10.59
CA LEU A 134 -17.98 -15.21 -9.97
C LEU A 134 -17.03 -14.58 -10.98
N THR A 135 -16.53 -15.35 -11.94
CA THR A 135 -15.63 -14.85 -12.97
C THR A 135 -16.35 -13.85 -13.86
N ALA A 136 -17.53 -14.21 -14.39
CA ALA A 136 -18.36 -13.29 -15.18
C ALA A 136 -18.77 -12.04 -14.39
N ALA A 137 -19.03 -12.16 -13.09
CA ALA A 137 -19.34 -11.02 -12.24
C ALA A 137 -18.12 -10.08 -12.08
N LEU A 138 -16.93 -10.64 -11.84
CA LEU A 138 -15.71 -9.86 -11.70
C LEU A 138 -15.30 -9.17 -13.00
N ASP A 139 -15.61 -9.75 -14.17
CA ASP A 139 -15.37 -9.13 -15.48
C ASP A 139 -16.23 -7.88 -15.74
N LEU A 140 -17.24 -7.60 -14.91
CA LEU A 140 -18.01 -6.36 -14.97
C LEU A 140 -17.18 -5.14 -14.54
N TRP A 141 -16.12 -5.36 -13.75
CA TRP A 141 -15.26 -4.32 -13.23
C TRP A 141 -14.30 -3.81 -14.30
N ARG A 142 -14.32 -2.49 -14.52
CA ARG A 142 -13.48 -1.78 -15.49
C ARG A 142 -12.55 -0.74 -14.86
N GLY A 143 -12.46 -0.77 -13.54
CA GLY A 143 -11.63 0.13 -12.77
C GLY A 143 -12.34 0.56 -11.49
N GLU A 144 -11.99 1.75 -11.04
CA GLU A 144 -12.50 2.30 -9.79
C GLU A 144 -13.98 2.72 -9.94
N PRO A 145 -14.90 2.25 -9.08
CA PRO A 145 -16.32 2.62 -9.19
C PRO A 145 -16.54 4.12 -9.15
N PHE A 146 -17.41 4.67 -9.99
CA PHE A 146 -17.62 6.13 -10.05
C PHE A 146 -16.32 6.91 -10.28
N THR A 147 -15.45 6.44 -11.19
CA THR A 147 -14.25 7.20 -11.60
C THR A 147 -14.64 8.61 -12.06
N GLY A 148 -13.97 9.63 -11.55
CA GLY A 148 -14.22 11.03 -11.90
C GLY A 148 -15.33 11.73 -11.12
N PHE A 149 -15.91 11.08 -10.09
CA PHE A 149 -16.82 11.71 -9.14
C PHE A 149 -16.20 11.78 -7.75
N SER A 150 -16.38 12.92 -7.08
CA SER A 150 -15.92 13.19 -5.73
C SER A 150 -17.10 13.59 -4.83
N GLY A 151 -16.92 13.41 -3.51
CA GLY A 151 -17.93 13.74 -2.50
C GLY A 151 -18.30 12.52 -1.65
N GLY A 152 -18.76 12.77 -0.42
CA GLY A 152 -18.94 11.73 0.60
C GLY A 152 -19.84 10.57 0.18
N VAL A 153 -20.89 10.84 -0.62
CA VAL A 153 -21.80 9.80 -1.14
C VAL A 153 -21.09 8.85 -2.09
N PHE A 154 -20.26 9.38 -3.00
CA PHE A 154 -19.52 8.56 -3.97
C PHE A 154 -18.37 7.82 -3.30
N GLU A 155 -17.66 8.44 -2.34
CA GLU A 155 -16.62 7.75 -1.58
C GLU A 155 -17.17 6.60 -0.74
N ALA A 156 -18.29 6.79 -0.05
CA ALA A 156 -18.94 5.73 0.70
C ALA A 156 -19.39 4.58 -0.21
N ALA A 157 -19.96 4.89 -1.38
CA ALA A 157 -20.35 3.89 -2.36
C ALA A 157 -19.15 3.12 -2.93
N ARG A 158 -18.07 3.83 -3.30
CA ARG A 158 -16.81 3.27 -3.78
C ARG A 158 -16.22 2.30 -2.76
N HIS A 159 -16.12 2.71 -1.49
CA HIS A 159 -15.68 1.84 -0.41
C HIS A 159 -16.53 0.57 -0.28
N ARG A 160 -17.86 0.70 -0.27
CA ARG A 160 -18.77 -0.44 -0.20
C ARG A 160 -18.61 -1.40 -1.39
N LEU A 161 -18.47 -0.88 -2.60
CA LEU A 161 -18.32 -1.69 -3.80
C LEU A 161 -16.97 -2.41 -3.81
N VAL A 162 -15.89 -1.73 -3.43
CA VAL A 162 -14.55 -2.33 -3.33
C VAL A 162 -14.51 -3.43 -2.26
N GLU A 163 -15.19 -3.24 -1.13
CA GLU A 163 -15.39 -4.29 -0.12
C GLU A 163 -16.07 -5.52 -0.73
N LEU A 164 -17.18 -5.32 -1.46
CA LEU A 164 -17.91 -6.41 -2.11
C LEU A 164 -17.05 -7.13 -3.16
N ARG A 165 -16.21 -6.40 -3.91
CA ARG A 165 -15.25 -6.99 -4.85
C ARG A 165 -14.24 -7.87 -4.14
N ALA A 166 -13.65 -7.38 -3.05
CA ALA A 166 -12.67 -8.13 -2.30
C ALA A 166 -13.28 -9.43 -1.74
N VAL A 167 -14.50 -9.36 -1.22
CA VAL A 167 -15.24 -10.54 -0.77
C VAL A 167 -15.52 -11.54 -1.90
N ALA A 168 -15.83 -11.06 -3.11
CA ALA A 168 -16.01 -11.93 -4.28
C ALA A 168 -14.70 -12.61 -4.72
N LEU A 169 -13.58 -11.87 -4.67
CA LEU A 169 -12.24 -12.37 -4.97
C LEU A 169 -11.79 -13.41 -3.94
N GLU A 170 -12.00 -13.15 -2.65
CA GLU A 170 -11.77 -14.10 -1.57
C GLU A 170 -12.59 -15.38 -1.77
N THR A 171 -13.87 -15.25 -2.13
CA THR A 171 -14.74 -16.41 -2.41
C THR A 171 -14.20 -17.20 -3.60
N ARG A 172 -13.82 -16.54 -4.71
CA ARG A 172 -13.27 -17.21 -5.89
C ARG A 172 -11.96 -17.95 -5.57
N ALA A 173 -11.08 -17.34 -4.78
CA ALA A 173 -9.83 -17.95 -4.35
C ALA A 173 -10.06 -19.19 -3.48
N GLU A 174 -11.04 -19.15 -2.57
CA GLU A 174 -11.45 -20.30 -1.74
C GLU A 174 -11.93 -21.47 -2.61
N LEU A 175 -12.85 -21.21 -3.53
CA LEU A 175 -13.36 -22.24 -4.44
C LEU A 175 -12.27 -22.89 -5.29
N LYS A 176 -11.30 -22.09 -5.76
CA LYS A 176 -10.13 -22.60 -6.51
C LYS A 176 -9.22 -23.45 -5.63
N LEU A 177 -9.00 -23.06 -4.36
CA LEU A 177 -8.23 -23.85 -3.41
C LEU A 177 -8.89 -25.19 -3.09
N ASP A 178 -10.20 -25.20 -2.87
CA ASP A 178 -10.99 -26.41 -2.58
C ASP A 178 -11.05 -27.36 -3.78
N SER A 179 -11.04 -26.80 -4.99
CA SER A 179 -10.96 -27.56 -6.25
C SER A 179 -9.53 -28.03 -6.60
N GLY A 180 -8.56 -27.85 -5.70
CA GLY A 180 -7.18 -28.28 -5.92
C GLY A 180 -6.38 -27.42 -6.91
N ARG A 181 -6.89 -26.26 -7.36
CA ARG A 181 -6.23 -25.36 -8.33
C ARG A 181 -5.25 -24.38 -7.67
N HIS A 182 -4.54 -24.83 -6.65
CA HIS A 182 -3.69 -23.99 -5.81
C HIS A 182 -2.47 -23.43 -6.56
N ARG A 183 -1.86 -24.18 -7.49
CA ARG A 183 -0.67 -23.73 -8.25
C ARG A 183 -0.97 -22.56 -9.19
N GLU A 184 -2.08 -22.64 -9.93
CA GLU A 184 -2.52 -21.60 -10.85
C GLU A 184 -2.94 -20.31 -10.11
N LEU A 185 -3.45 -20.46 -8.88
CA LEU A 185 -3.95 -19.36 -8.07
C LEU A 185 -2.83 -18.50 -7.45
N VAL A 186 -1.60 -19.02 -7.29
CA VAL A 186 -0.52 -18.27 -6.62
C VAL A 186 -0.25 -16.92 -7.28
N GLY A 187 -0.17 -16.87 -8.62
CA GLY A 187 0.07 -15.62 -9.35
C GLY A 187 -1.01 -14.58 -9.12
N GLU A 188 -2.28 -14.98 -9.22
CA GLU A 188 -3.43 -14.13 -8.93
C GLU A 188 -3.40 -13.62 -7.48
N LEU A 189 -3.11 -14.50 -6.51
CA LEU A 189 -3.07 -14.11 -5.10
C LEU A 189 -1.94 -13.14 -4.76
N VAL A 190 -0.81 -13.16 -5.49
CA VAL A 190 0.24 -12.14 -5.32
C VAL A 190 -0.29 -10.75 -5.64
N GLU A 191 -1.02 -10.60 -6.74
CA GLU A 191 -1.61 -9.32 -7.15
C GLU A 191 -2.70 -8.87 -6.15
N LEU A 192 -3.57 -9.79 -5.75
CA LEU A 192 -4.65 -9.50 -4.79
C LEU A 192 -4.12 -9.11 -3.41
N VAL A 193 -3.04 -9.73 -2.98
CA VAL A 193 -2.37 -9.39 -1.71
C VAL A 193 -1.66 -8.04 -1.79
N ALA A 194 -1.15 -7.64 -2.96
CA ALA A 194 -0.61 -6.30 -3.15
C ALA A 194 -1.72 -5.23 -3.19
N GLU A 195 -2.87 -5.55 -3.80
CA GLU A 195 -4.04 -4.67 -3.87
C GLU A 195 -4.73 -4.51 -2.50
N PHE A 196 -4.83 -5.59 -1.72
CA PHE A 196 -5.50 -5.63 -0.42
C PHE A 196 -4.55 -6.09 0.70
N PRO A 197 -3.53 -5.27 1.06
CA PRO A 197 -2.39 -5.72 1.85
C PRO A 197 -2.75 -6.20 3.26
N VAL A 198 -3.82 -5.65 3.86
CA VAL A 198 -4.28 -5.93 5.22
C VAL A 198 -5.44 -6.93 5.29
N ARG A 199 -5.87 -7.49 4.15
CA ARG A 199 -6.91 -8.54 4.17
C ARG A 199 -6.31 -9.89 4.53
N GLU A 200 -6.44 -10.24 5.80
CA GLU A 200 -5.90 -11.48 6.34
C GLU A 200 -6.45 -12.75 5.65
N ARG A 201 -7.69 -12.72 5.13
CA ARG A 201 -8.27 -13.87 4.40
C ARG A 201 -7.53 -14.16 3.09
N LEU A 202 -7.21 -13.13 2.29
CA LEU A 202 -6.39 -13.27 1.08
C LEU A 202 -4.97 -13.72 1.42
N ARG A 203 -4.38 -13.19 2.50
CA ARG A 203 -3.08 -13.64 3.02
C ARG A 203 -3.10 -15.11 3.42
N HIS A 204 -4.16 -15.55 4.09
CA HIS A 204 -4.35 -16.94 4.51
C HIS A 204 -4.43 -17.86 3.29
N GLN A 205 -5.23 -17.49 2.29
CA GLN A 205 -5.35 -18.24 1.03
C GLN A 205 -4.01 -18.28 0.27
N TYR A 206 -3.25 -17.18 0.26
CA TYR A 206 -1.93 -17.12 -0.36
C TYR A 206 -0.91 -18.04 0.32
N MET A 207 -0.84 -17.99 1.65
CA MET A 207 -0.01 -18.90 2.43
C MET A 207 -0.37 -20.36 2.19
N LEU A 208 -1.67 -20.69 2.16
CA LEU A 208 -2.14 -22.05 1.91
C LEU A 208 -1.83 -22.51 0.48
N ALA A 209 -2.02 -21.65 -0.52
CA ALA A 209 -1.71 -21.94 -1.92
C ALA A 209 -0.22 -22.24 -2.11
N LEU A 210 0.66 -21.41 -1.52
CA LEU A 210 2.11 -21.62 -1.53
C LEU A 210 2.49 -22.94 -0.86
N TYR A 211 1.95 -23.21 0.33
CA TYR A 211 2.24 -24.43 1.05
C TYR A 211 1.81 -25.69 0.28
N ARG A 212 0.57 -25.72 -0.23
CA ARG A 212 0.07 -26.84 -1.08
C ARG A 212 0.86 -26.99 -2.38
N SER A 213 1.49 -25.92 -2.87
CA SER A 213 2.38 -25.95 -4.03
C SER A 213 3.81 -26.44 -3.71
N GLY A 214 4.11 -26.83 -2.47
CA GLY A 214 5.45 -27.24 -2.02
C GLY A 214 6.39 -26.07 -1.69
N ARG A 215 5.88 -24.83 -1.67
CA ARG A 215 6.66 -23.60 -1.44
C ARG A 215 6.57 -23.16 0.02
N GLN A 216 6.90 -24.06 0.95
CA GLN A 216 6.75 -23.82 2.39
C GLN A 216 7.53 -22.60 2.88
N ALA A 217 8.77 -22.42 2.43
CA ALA A 217 9.61 -21.28 2.84
C ALA A 217 8.95 -19.93 2.50
N GLU A 218 8.31 -19.85 1.33
CA GLU A 218 7.61 -18.64 0.88
C GLU A 218 6.31 -18.42 1.63
N ALA A 219 5.58 -19.49 1.99
CA ALA A 219 4.39 -19.38 2.83
C ALA A 219 4.74 -18.80 4.22
N LEU A 220 5.86 -19.22 4.80
CA LEU A 220 6.37 -18.68 6.08
C LEU A 220 6.94 -17.26 5.92
N ALA A 221 7.49 -16.91 4.76
CA ALA A 221 7.86 -15.52 4.46
C ALA A 221 6.63 -14.61 4.39
N ALA A 222 5.57 -15.04 3.70
CA ALA A 222 4.32 -14.29 3.58
C ALA A 222 3.67 -14.00 4.95
N TYR A 223 3.75 -14.93 5.92
CA TYR A 223 3.32 -14.69 7.29
C TYR A 223 4.15 -13.59 7.98
N ARG A 224 5.48 -13.64 7.84
CA ARG A 224 6.37 -12.62 8.43
C ARG A 224 6.09 -11.24 7.83
N ASP A 225 5.82 -11.17 6.53
CA ASP A 225 5.51 -9.92 5.85
C ASP A 225 4.23 -9.26 6.38
N ILE A 226 3.14 -10.03 6.54
CA ILE A 226 1.89 -9.49 7.10
C ILE A 226 2.03 -9.18 8.60
N ASP A 227 2.77 -9.98 9.35
CA ASP A 227 3.04 -9.78 10.77
C ASP A 227 3.85 -8.49 11.02
N SER A 228 4.88 -8.23 10.21
CA SER A 228 5.61 -6.96 10.20
C SER A 228 4.71 -5.80 9.82
N LEU A 229 3.93 -5.91 8.72
CA LEU A 229 3.02 -4.86 8.27
C LEU A 229 2.02 -4.48 9.37
N LEU A 230 1.34 -5.46 9.98
CA LEU A 230 0.32 -5.22 11.01
C LEU A 230 0.93 -4.60 12.27
N ARG A 231 2.14 -5.02 12.69
CA ARG A 231 2.81 -4.43 13.85
C ARG A 231 3.30 -3.02 13.58
N GLU A 232 3.87 -2.77 12.42
CA GLU A 232 4.46 -1.48 12.06
C GLU A 232 3.41 -0.40 11.78
N GLU A 233 2.35 -0.74 11.04
CA GLU A 233 1.33 0.22 10.62
C GLU A 233 0.16 0.34 11.61
N TYR A 234 -0.22 -0.77 12.25
CA TYR A 234 -1.43 -0.84 13.08
C TYR A 234 -1.15 -1.18 14.55
N GLY A 235 0.08 -1.58 14.91
CA GLY A 235 0.44 -1.94 16.28
C GLY A 235 -0.24 -3.23 16.80
N ILE A 236 -0.75 -4.06 15.89
CA ILE A 236 -1.43 -5.32 16.20
C ILE A 236 -0.69 -6.50 15.56
N GLY A 237 -0.97 -7.72 16.03
CA GLY A 237 -0.48 -8.95 15.40
C GLY A 237 -1.54 -9.58 14.48
N PRO A 238 -1.15 -10.59 13.68
CA PRO A 238 -2.07 -11.36 12.87
C PRO A 238 -3.19 -12.01 13.70
N GLY A 239 -4.38 -12.06 13.12
CA GLY A 239 -5.54 -12.75 13.66
C GLY A 239 -5.30 -14.25 13.86
N GLU A 240 -6.23 -14.87 14.58
CA GLU A 240 -6.14 -16.28 14.98
C GLU A 240 -6.00 -17.24 13.80
N ALA A 241 -6.79 -17.07 12.74
CA ALA A 241 -6.75 -17.94 11.56
C ALA A 241 -5.37 -17.97 10.88
N LEU A 242 -4.71 -16.80 10.74
CA LEU A 242 -3.35 -16.73 10.19
C LEU A 242 -2.32 -17.36 11.12
N ARG A 243 -2.42 -17.11 12.43
CA ARG A 243 -1.53 -17.72 13.44
C ARG A 243 -1.66 -19.24 13.47
N GLU A 244 -2.88 -19.75 13.36
CA GLU A 244 -3.16 -21.19 13.31
C GLU A 244 -2.59 -21.83 12.04
N LEU A 245 -2.84 -21.23 10.87
CA LEU A 245 -2.27 -21.72 9.61
C LEU A 245 -0.73 -21.75 9.68
N HIS A 246 -0.11 -20.68 10.17
CA HIS A 246 1.34 -20.62 10.38
C HIS A 246 1.83 -21.78 11.27
N GLY A 247 1.18 -22.01 12.40
CA GLY A 247 1.50 -23.12 13.30
C GLY A 247 1.33 -24.50 12.68
N ARG A 248 0.28 -24.71 11.86
CA ARG A 248 0.06 -25.96 11.12
C ARG A 248 1.11 -26.18 10.03
N ILE A 249 1.52 -25.13 9.32
CA ILE A 249 2.60 -25.20 8.32
C ILE A 249 3.94 -25.57 8.99
N LEU A 250 4.27 -24.97 10.14
CA LEU A 250 5.49 -25.29 10.88
C LEU A 250 5.57 -26.76 11.31
N ARG A 251 4.42 -27.36 11.66
CA ARG A 251 4.32 -28.78 12.05
C ARG A 251 4.13 -29.74 10.88
N ALA A 252 4.12 -29.23 9.65
CA ALA A 252 3.81 -29.99 8.44
C ALA A 252 2.52 -30.81 8.57
N ASP A 253 1.45 -30.16 9.04
CA ASP A 253 0.18 -30.83 9.33
C ASP A 253 -0.43 -31.47 8.07
N PRO A 254 -0.68 -32.80 8.06
CA PRO A 254 -1.19 -33.51 6.88
C PRO A 254 -2.60 -33.06 6.46
N THR A 255 -3.39 -32.46 7.36
CA THR A 255 -4.72 -31.94 7.03
C THR A 255 -4.66 -30.76 6.06
N LEU A 256 -3.53 -30.06 5.95
CA LEU A 256 -3.36 -28.95 5.01
C LEU A 256 -3.23 -29.41 3.56
N THR A 257 -2.83 -30.66 3.33
CA THR A 257 -2.65 -31.25 1.98
C THR A 257 -3.77 -32.22 1.60
N ALA A 258 -4.53 -32.74 2.57
CA ALA A 258 -5.72 -33.55 2.32
C ALA A 258 -6.86 -32.68 1.76
N SER A 259 -7.04 -32.68 0.44
CA SER A 259 -8.25 -32.17 -0.19
C SER A 259 -9.41 -33.14 0.09
N VAL A 260 -10.47 -32.68 0.75
CA VAL A 260 -11.78 -33.38 0.86
C VAL A 260 -12.80 -32.43 0.24
N PRO A 261 -13.73 -32.85 -0.65
CA PRO A 261 -14.48 -34.12 -0.60
C PRO A 261 -14.60 -34.95 -1.90
N GLY A 262 -14.74 -36.28 -1.75
CA GLY A 262 -15.16 -37.17 -2.84
C GLY A 262 -14.96 -38.69 -2.70
N ALA A 263 -14.40 -39.22 -1.61
CA ALA A 263 -14.27 -40.67 -1.42
C ALA A 263 -14.97 -41.14 -0.14
N PRO A 264 -15.91 -42.11 -0.20
CA PRO A 264 -16.43 -42.74 1.00
C PRO A 264 -15.27 -43.46 1.71
N THR A 265 -15.14 -43.17 3.00
CA THR A 265 -14.25 -43.86 3.92
C THR A 265 -14.61 -45.34 3.98
N SER A 266 -13.87 -46.16 3.26
CA SER A 266 -13.71 -47.58 3.56
C SER A 266 -12.30 -47.79 4.10
N ASN A 267 -12.20 -47.93 5.41
CA ASN A 267 -11.20 -48.78 6.03
C ASN A 267 -11.98 -49.75 6.93
N PRO A 268 -11.55 -51.02 7.11
CA PRO A 268 -10.18 -51.25 7.59
C PRO A 268 -9.48 -52.55 7.13
N THR A 269 -8.16 -52.58 7.43
CA THR A 269 -7.36 -53.76 7.78
C THR A 269 -6.72 -54.59 6.66
N VAL A 270 -5.40 -54.41 6.46
CA VAL A 270 -4.43 -55.52 6.26
C VAL A 270 -3.10 -55.14 6.96
N PRO A 271 -2.48 -56.04 7.77
CA PRO A 271 -1.24 -55.80 8.53
C PRO A 271 0.04 -55.99 7.69
N PRO A 272 1.22 -55.55 8.18
CA PRO A 272 2.45 -55.44 7.38
C PRO A 272 3.29 -56.74 7.38
N PRO A 273 4.05 -57.05 6.32
CA PRO A 273 5.14 -57.99 6.40
C PRO A 273 6.51 -57.29 6.54
N ALA A 274 7.32 -57.91 7.41
CA ALA A 274 8.65 -57.52 7.82
C ALA A 274 9.75 -57.72 6.75
N ALA A 275 10.87 -57.04 6.95
CA ALA A 275 12.20 -57.38 6.42
C ALA A 275 13.09 -57.91 7.59
N PRO A 276 14.35 -58.38 7.42
CA PRO A 276 15.15 -58.76 6.23
C PRO A 276 15.84 -60.16 6.45
N PRO A 277 16.92 -60.55 5.73
CA PRO A 277 18.27 -60.18 6.19
C PRO A 277 19.32 -59.87 5.09
N ALA A 278 20.45 -59.37 5.59
CA ALA A 278 21.62 -58.79 4.96
C ALA A 278 22.39 -59.67 3.94
N SER A 279 23.10 -59.00 3.00
CA SER A 279 24.47 -59.39 2.64
C SER A 279 25.26 -58.26 1.95
N THR A 280 26.34 -57.86 2.62
CA THR A 280 27.67 -57.40 2.15
C THR A 280 27.85 -56.48 0.92
N ALA A 281 28.52 -55.35 1.18
CA ALA A 281 29.32 -54.57 0.21
C ALA A 281 30.48 -55.40 -0.39
N PRO A 282 31.04 -54.99 -1.54
CA PRO A 282 32.19 -54.06 -1.47
C PRO A 282 32.29 -53.00 -2.60
N ALA A 283 33.04 -51.94 -2.24
CA ALA A 283 33.99 -51.13 -3.04
C ALA A 283 33.53 -50.31 -4.28
N GLN A 284 33.68 -48.99 -4.12
CA GLN A 284 34.31 -48.01 -5.02
C GLN A 284 34.10 -48.14 -6.54
N ALA A 285 33.39 -47.17 -7.13
CA ALA A 285 33.71 -46.65 -8.46
C ALA A 285 33.23 -45.20 -8.63
N SER A 286 34.09 -44.42 -9.23
CA SER A 286 34.09 -42.96 -9.38
C SER A 286 32.95 -42.39 -10.22
N ALA A 287 32.53 -41.17 -9.88
CA ALA A 287 31.60 -40.36 -10.67
C ALA A 287 32.23 -39.85 -11.99
N PRO A 288 31.47 -39.74 -13.10
CA PRO A 288 31.82 -38.89 -14.23
C PRO A 288 31.06 -37.54 -14.20
N PRO A 289 31.60 -36.49 -14.84
CA PRO A 289 31.06 -35.13 -14.75
C PRO A 289 29.89 -34.88 -15.69
N LEU A 290 28.95 -34.05 -15.21
CA LEU A 290 27.88 -33.44 -16.00
C LEU A 290 28.46 -32.37 -16.94
N GLN A 291 28.30 -32.57 -18.24
CA GLN A 291 28.42 -31.49 -19.24
C GLN A 291 27.05 -31.22 -19.85
N ALA A 292 26.62 -29.97 -19.69
CA ALA A 292 25.40 -29.41 -20.24
C ALA A 292 25.54 -29.17 -21.75
N ALA A 293 24.51 -29.50 -22.51
CA ALA A 293 24.31 -29.03 -23.88
C ALA A 293 22.92 -28.41 -23.98
N VAL A 294 22.87 -27.09 -24.14
CA VAL A 294 21.68 -26.32 -24.53
C VAL A 294 21.79 -26.05 -26.03
N PRO A 295 20.76 -26.32 -26.85
CA PRO A 295 20.80 -26.02 -28.29
C PRO A 295 20.55 -24.52 -28.58
N PRO A 296 21.03 -24.00 -29.73
CA PRO A 296 20.99 -22.58 -30.05
C PRO A 296 19.64 -22.14 -30.62
N TYR A 297 19.04 -21.09 -30.05
CA TYR A 297 17.97 -20.33 -30.68
C TYR A 297 18.62 -19.31 -31.62
N ALA A 298 18.55 -19.57 -32.92
CA ALA A 298 18.70 -18.58 -33.97
C ALA A 298 17.37 -18.49 -34.74
N ASP A 299 17.11 -17.31 -35.29
CA ASP A 299 16.01 -16.92 -36.20
C ASP A 299 14.71 -16.43 -35.56
N LEU A 300 14.71 -15.15 -35.16
CA LEU A 300 13.56 -14.26 -35.35
C LEU A 300 14.04 -12.89 -35.87
N PRO A 301 13.42 -12.33 -36.93
CA PRO A 301 13.82 -11.05 -37.51
C PRO A 301 13.35 -9.85 -36.66
N SER A 302 14.25 -8.88 -36.45
CA SER A 302 13.94 -7.57 -35.87
C SER A 302 13.06 -6.72 -36.80
N PRO A 303 12.05 -6.01 -36.27
CA PRO A 303 11.53 -4.80 -36.90
C PRO A 303 12.21 -3.55 -36.32
N LEU A 304 12.94 -2.88 -37.21
CA LEU A 304 13.18 -1.44 -37.35
C LEU A 304 12.61 -0.51 -36.27
N HIS A 305 13.50 0.25 -35.62
CA HIS A 305 13.17 1.54 -35.00
C HIS A 305 12.94 2.62 -36.07
N PRO A 306 11.92 3.49 -35.92
CA PRO A 306 12.03 4.87 -36.32
C PRO A 306 12.19 5.79 -35.10
N ALA A 307 12.97 6.83 -35.30
CA ALA A 307 13.25 7.91 -34.36
C ALA A 307 11.97 8.60 -33.85
N LEU A 308 11.93 8.88 -32.55
CA LEU A 308 10.92 9.71 -31.89
C LEU A 308 11.59 11.00 -31.37
N ASP A 309 11.89 11.91 -32.28
CA ASP A 309 11.97 13.33 -31.94
C ASP A 309 10.56 13.93 -32.08
N GLY A 310 10.04 14.51 -31.00
CA GLY A 310 8.88 15.43 -31.07
C GLY A 310 7.51 14.96 -30.57
N LEU A 311 7.40 14.24 -29.43
CA LEU A 311 6.10 14.09 -28.76
C LEU A 311 5.84 15.29 -27.81
N PRO A 312 4.68 15.97 -27.89
CA PRO A 312 4.26 16.91 -26.85
C PRO A 312 4.06 16.15 -25.54
N ALA A 313 4.31 16.83 -24.41
CA ALA A 313 4.18 16.25 -23.07
C ALA A 313 2.88 15.44 -22.94
N GLY A 314 3.02 14.12 -22.79
CA GLY A 314 1.89 13.23 -22.61
C GLY A 314 1.07 13.64 -21.37
N PRO A 315 -0.25 13.41 -21.37
CA PRO A 315 -1.07 13.71 -20.20
C PRO A 315 -0.53 12.97 -18.97
N PRO A 316 -0.65 13.55 -17.76
CA PRO A 316 -0.14 12.93 -16.55
C PRO A 316 -0.70 11.51 -16.38
N SER A 317 0.18 10.60 -15.95
CA SER A 317 -0.15 9.19 -15.71
C SER A 317 -1.43 9.06 -14.86
N PRO A 318 -2.41 8.23 -15.24
CA PRO A 318 -3.65 8.02 -14.48
C PRO A 318 -3.45 7.27 -13.16
N PHE A 319 -2.21 6.95 -12.78
CA PHE A 319 -1.84 6.25 -11.53
C PHE A 319 -1.26 7.19 -10.46
N GLY A 320 -1.69 8.45 -10.46
CA GLY A 320 -1.57 9.30 -9.29
C GLY A 320 -2.49 8.78 -8.19
N VAL A 321 -2.06 7.75 -7.47
CA VAL A 321 -2.69 7.38 -6.20
C VAL A 321 -2.40 8.53 -5.25
N ASP A 322 -3.36 9.44 -5.11
CA ASP A 322 -3.47 10.27 -3.92
C ASP A 322 -3.68 9.29 -2.76
N GLN A 323 -2.58 8.93 -2.10
CA GLN A 323 -2.65 8.12 -0.91
C GLN A 323 -3.47 8.90 0.12
N PRO A 324 -4.51 8.29 0.73
CA PRO A 324 -5.18 8.93 1.84
C PRO A 324 -4.15 9.12 2.96
N ARG A 325 -3.74 10.37 3.17
CA ARG A 325 -3.10 10.80 4.41
C ARG A 325 -4.09 10.51 5.54
N ARG A 326 -3.93 9.37 6.21
CA ARG A 326 -4.57 9.14 7.50
C ARG A 326 -3.55 9.09 8.61
N GLU A 327 -3.47 10.26 9.22
CA GLU A 327 -3.35 10.48 10.64
C GLU A 327 -3.29 9.20 11.47
N ARG A 328 -2.10 8.98 12.02
CA ARG A 328 -1.87 8.07 13.14
C ARG A 328 -2.88 8.45 14.23
N HIS A 329 -3.78 7.53 14.57
CA HIS A 329 -4.30 7.51 15.93
C HIS A 329 -3.25 6.81 16.80
N PRO A 330 -2.53 7.53 17.68
CA PRO A 330 -1.91 6.87 18.82
C PRO A 330 -3.04 6.34 19.72
N LEU A 331 -2.69 5.64 20.80
CA LEU A 331 -3.55 5.39 21.97
C LEU A 331 -4.74 6.37 22.06
N PRO A 332 -5.95 5.88 22.43
CA PRO A 332 -7.21 6.64 22.29
C PRO A 332 -6.98 8.12 22.50
N THR A 333 -7.36 8.99 21.56
CA THR A 333 -6.99 10.41 21.59
C THR A 333 -7.28 11.05 22.94
N TRP A 334 -8.31 10.59 23.67
CA TRP A 334 -8.58 11.00 25.04
C TRP A 334 -7.48 10.64 26.04
N VAL A 335 -6.78 9.50 25.96
CA VAL A 335 -5.65 9.10 26.84
C VAL A 335 -4.39 9.93 26.57
N SER A 336 -4.08 10.20 25.29
CA SER A 336 -2.99 11.12 24.90
C SER A 336 -3.32 12.57 25.27
N THR A 337 -4.57 12.98 25.10
CA THR A 337 -5.04 14.32 25.39
C THR A 337 -5.16 14.54 26.89
N THR A 338 -5.65 13.58 27.68
CA THR A 338 -5.67 13.65 29.14
C THR A 338 -4.25 13.59 29.71
N ALA A 339 -3.34 12.79 29.16
CA ALA A 339 -1.94 12.81 29.59
C ALA A 339 -1.21 14.11 29.23
N THR A 340 -1.55 14.73 28.09
CA THR A 340 -0.98 16.03 27.69
C THR A 340 -1.60 17.16 28.49
N VAL A 341 -2.93 17.18 28.63
CA VAL A 341 -3.69 18.15 29.44
C VAL A 341 -3.29 18.04 30.91
N ALA A 342 -3.18 16.84 31.49
CA ALA A 342 -2.67 16.64 32.84
C ALA A 342 -1.18 17.01 32.96
N GLY A 343 -0.35 16.65 31.97
CA GLY A 343 1.07 17.02 31.93
C GLY A 343 1.33 18.51 31.74
N THR A 344 0.37 19.28 31.20
CA THR A 344 0.43 20.75 31.10
C THR A 344 -0.29 21.44 32.24
N LEU A 345 -1.46 20.94 32.70
CA LEU A 345 -2.19 21.50 33.84
C LEU A 345 -1.43 21.29 35.15
N LEU A 346 -0.74 20.16 35.33
CA LEU A 346 -0.05 19.88 36.59
C LEU A 346 1.09 20.88 36.86
N PRO A 347 1.97 21.23 35.88
CA PRO A 347 2.92 22.34 36.05
C PRO A 347 2.27 23.73 36.07
N LEU A 348 1.17 23.95 35.33
CA LEU A 348 0.44 25.23 35.34
C LEU A 348 -0.22 25.49 36.71
N LEU A 349 -0.80 24.48 37.34
CA LEU A 349 -1.43 24.54 38.67
C LEU A 349 -0.40 24.56 39.81
N SER A 350 0.76 23.95 39.62
CA SER A 350 1.83 23.91 40.63
C SER A 350 2.81 25.09 40.53
N PHE A 351 2.52 26.11 39.72
CA PHE A 351 3.46 27.22 39.43
C PHE A 351 4.88 26.75 39.05
N GLY A 352 4.99 25.65 38.30
CA GLY A 352 6.27 25.11 37.82
C GLY A 352 7.07 24.27 38.82
N THR A 353 6.68 24.20 40.10
CA THR A 353 7.40 23.46 41.15
C THR A 353 7.46 21.93 40.94
N VAL A 354 6.54 21.36 40.16
CA VAL A 354 6.46 19.92 39.86
C VAL A 354 7.01 19.58 38.47
N THR A 355 7.51 20.57 37.72
CA THR A 355 8.05 20.39 36.34
C THR A 355 9.17 19.35 36.29
N TRP A 356 10.02 19.29 37.32
CA TRP A 356 11.12 18.34 37.41
C TRP A 356 10.63 16.88 37.40
N LEU A 357 9.46 16.57 37.97
CA LEU A 357 8.92 15.22 38.05
C LEU A 357 8.43 14.74 36.69
N VAL A 358 7.79 15.62 35.92
CA VAL A 358 7.41 15.37 34.52
C VAL A 358 8.66 15.15 33.66
N MET A 359 9.69 15.99 33.83
CA MET A 359 10.96 15.86 33.12
C MET A 359 11.68 14.55 33.44
N LEU A 360 11.68 14.13 34.71
CA LEU A 360 12.28 12.88 35.18
C LEU A 360 11.56 11.67 34.58
N ALA A 361 10.22 11.67 34.58
CA ALA A 361 9.42 10.62 33.94
C ALA A 361 9.73 10.51 32.43
N TYR A 362 9.87 11.64 31.74
CA TYR A 362 10.28 11.67 30.34
C TYR A 362 11.74 11.20 30.13
N ALA A 363 12.65 11.53 31.04
CA ALA A 363 14.05 11.11 30.99
C ALA A 363 14.17 9.58 31.12
N VAL A 364 13.41 8.97 32.04
CA VAL A 364 13.34 7.52 32.22
C VAL A 364 12.74 6.86 30.99
N ARG A 365 11.58 7.35 30.50
CA ARG A 365 10.89 6.79 29.33
C ARG A 365 11.73 6.87 28.05
N ARG A 366 12.49 7.95 27.84
CA ARG A 366 13.32 8.16 26.64
C ARG A 366 14.79 7.78 26.83
N ARG A 367 15.17 7.25 28.00
CA ARG A 367 16.54 6.86 28.35
C ARG A 367 17.59 7.96 28.05
N SER A 368 17.22 9.23 28.28
CA SER A 368 18.04 10.39 27.88
C SER A 368 18.71 11.07 29.08
N ARG A 369 20.05 11.12 29.07
CA ARG A 369 20.84 11.79 30.11
C ARG A 369 20.63 13.32 30.14
N ARG A 370 20.37 13.94 28.99
CA ARG A 370 20.14 15.40 28.88
C ARG A 370 18.83 15.82 29.56
N LEU A 371 17.78 15.02 29.41
CA LEU A 371 16.50 15.25 30.09
C LEU A 371 16.61 15.03 31.60
N GLY A 372 17.43 14.07 32.02
CA GLY A 372 17.76 13.87 33.44
C GLY A 372 18.47 15.08 34.06
N LEU A 373 19.44 15.66 33.34
CA LEU A 373 20.13 16.89 33.78
C LEU A 373 19.16 18.08 33.88
N ALA A 374 18.26 18.24 32.90
CA ALA A 374 17.23 19.28 32.92
C ALA A 374 16.26 19.09 34.10
N ALA A 375 15.82 17.85 34.37
CA ALA A 375 14.98 17.52 35.52
C ALA A 375 15.65 17.91 36.84
N PHE A 376 16.95 17.60 36.99
CA PHE A 376 17.72 18.00 38.17
C PHE A 376 17.84 19.53 38.31
N GLY A 377 18.07 20.25 37.21
CA GLY A 377 18.08 21.72 37.22
C GLY A 377 16.76 22.31 37.73
N TYR A 378 15.62 21.82 37.23
CA TYR A 378 14.29 22.24 37.70
C TYR A 378 14.03 21.90 39.17
N LEU A 379 14.56 20.76 39.66
CA LEU A 379 14.46 20.37 41.07
C LEU A 379 15.21 21.36 41.96
N VAL A 380 16.46 21.70 41.60
CA VAL A 380 17.27 22.68 42.35
C VAL A 380 16.58 24.04 42.40
N THR A 381 16.06 24.53 41.27
CA THR A 381 15.34 25.81 41.22
C THR A 381 14.08 25.78 42.08
N ALA A 382 13.30 24.68 42.07
CA ALA A 382 12.14 24.52 42.94
C ALA A 382 12.52 24.48 44.42
N SER A 383 13.62 23.80 44.79
CA SER A 383 14.12 23.76 46.16
C SER A 383 14.59 25.13 46.66
N VAL A 384 15.32 25.89 45.84
CA VAL A 384 15.73 27.27 46.18
C VAL A 384 14.52 28.17 46.41
N LEU A 385 13.47 28.03 45.58
CA LEU A 385 12.23 28.77 45.75
C LEU A 385 11.51 28.42 47.07
N VAL A 386 11.45 27.14 47.43
CA VAL A 386 10.86 26.70 48.71
C VAL A 386 11.66 27.25 49.89
N VAL A 387 12.99 27.24 49.81
CA VAL A 387 13.85 27.82 50.86
C VAL A 387 13.61 29.31 50.98
N MET A 388 13.62 30.06 49.87
CA MET A 388 13.34 31.51 49.85
C MET A 388 12.00 31.86 50.50
N ILE A 389 10.93 31.11 50.19
CA ILE A 389 9.60 31.30 50.81
C ILE A 389 9.61 30.92 52.30
N SER A 390 10.42 29.93 52.70
CA SER A 390 10.45 29.45 54.10
C SER A 390 11.33 30.29 55.02
N THR A 391 12.28 31.05 54.47
CA THR A 391 13.19 31.92 55.20
C THR A 391 12.69 33.36 55.33
N ASP A 392 11.53 33.67 54.75
CA ASP A 392 10.90 34.98 54.79
C ASP A 392 10.21 35.17 56.15
N ASP A 393 11.01 35.48 57.18
CA ASP A 393 10.51 35.98 58.47
C ASP A 393 9.99 37.41 58.27
N LEU A 394 8.73 37.62 58.65
CA LEU A 394 7.89 38.81 58.42
C LEU A 394 8.35 40.08 59.17
N GLU A 395 9.62 40.50 59.08
CA GLU A 395 10.10 41.74 59.71
C GLU A 395 11.22 42.43 58.91
N THR A 396 10.94 42.97 57.71
CA THR A 396 11.73 44.09 57.16
C THR A 396 10.90 44.98 56.23
N GLU A 397 11.03 46.30 56.37
CA GLU A 397 10.26 47.33 55.67
C GLU A 397 10.58 47.50 54.16
N ASP A 398 11.31 46.56 53.53
CA ASP A 398 11.65 46.60 52.08
C ASP A 398 10.85 45.59 51.23
N SER A 399 9.65 45.26 51.70
CA SER A 399 8.77 44.18 51.20
C SER A 399 8.38 44.23 49.71
N ALA A 400 8.46 45.38 49.05
CA ALA A 400 7.97 45.50 47.67
C ALA A 400 8.97 44.95 46.62
N VAL A 401 10.28 45.10 46.85
CA VAL A 401 11.32 44.71 45.87
C VAL A 401 11.63 43.22 45.95
N GLU A 402 11.69 42.65 47.16
CA GLU A 402 11.88 41.21 47.34
C GLU A 402 10.68 40.41 46.83
N ALA A 403 9.45 40.84 47.12
CA ALA A 403 8.24 40.22 46.57
C ALA A 403 8.21 40.27 45.03
N PHE A 404 8.64 41.39 44.41
CA PHE A 404 8.70 41.52 42.95
C PHE A 404 9.76 40.60 42.33
N SER A 405 10.89 40.39 43.02
CA SER A 405 11.97 39.49 42.57
C SER A 405 11.55 38.01 42.64
N GLY A 406 10.88 37.59 43.73
CA GLY A 406 10.34 36.25 43.89
C GLY A 406 9.27 35.92 42.86
N LEU A 407 8.32 36.85 42.64
CA LEU A 407 7.30 36.74 41.60
C LEU A 407 7.89 36.70 40.19
N GLY A 408 8.96 37.46 39.92
CA GLY A 408 9.67 37.45 38.66
C GLY A 408 10.35 36.11 38.35
N VAL A 409 11.01 35.50 39.35
CA VAL A 409 11.64 34.18 39.22
C VAL A 409 10.59 33.08 39.04
N LEU A 410 9.47 33.16 39.76
CA LEU A 410 8.31 32.29 39.59
C LEU A 410 7.74 32.39 38.16
N GLY A 411 7.53 33.61 37.66
CA GLY A 411 7.03 33.86 36.30
C GLY A 411 7.98 33.35 35.21
N LEU A 412 9.29 33.56 35.36
CA LEU A 412 10.28 33.08 34.41
C LEU A 412 10.36 31.55 34.40
N CYS A 413 10.37 30.91 35.58
CA CYS A 413 10.33 29.45 35.70
C CYS A 413 9.05 28.86 35.09
N TRP A 414 7.92 29.55 35.26
CA TRP A 414 6.63 29.18 34.70
C TRP A 414 6.62 29.22 33.17
N VAL A 415 7.09 30.31 32.56
CA VAL A 415 7.17 30.46 31.10
C VAL A 415 8.16 29.46 30.49
N VAL A 416 9.34 29.32 31.08
CA VAL A 416 10.40 28.41 30.59
C VAL A 416 10.01 26.95 30.77
N GLY A 417 9.34 26.60 31.87
CA GLY A 417 8.79 25.26 32.13
C GLY A 417 7.71 24.87 31.13
N ALA A 418 6.73 25.76 30.90
CA ALA A 418 5.68 25.56 29.90
C ALA A 418 6.25 25.40 28.49
N ALA A 419 7.19 26.27 28.09
CA ALA A 419 7.86 26.19 26.79
C ALA A 419 8.63 24.87 26.60
N HIS A 420 9.35 24.39 27.61
CA HIS A 420 10.07 23.11 27.54
C HIS A 420 9.15 21.90 27.46
N VAL A 421 8.03 21.88 28.19
CA VAL A 421 7.03 20.80 28.09
C VAL A 421 6.39 20.76 26.70
N VAL A 422 6.12 21.93 26.10
CA VAL A 422 5.63 22.03 24.71
C VAL A 422 6.68 21.53 23.70
N LEU A 423 7.95 21.88 23.87
CA LEU A 423 9.07 21.42 23.03
C LEU A 423 9.29 19.89 23.10
N LEU A 424 9.06 19.29 24.27
CA LEU A 424 9.18 17.85 24.49
C LEU A 424 8.12 17.03 23.76
N ASN A 425 6.96 17.64 23.49
CA ASN A 425 5.87 17.03 22.76
C ASN A 425 6.07 17.19 21.24
N ARG A 426 6.75 16.19 20.62
CA ARG A 426 7.04 16.11 19.17
C ARG A 426 5.80 16.21 18.28
N TRP A 427 4.60 15.96 18.80
CA TRP A 427 3.36 16.10 18.06
C TRP A 427 2.93 17.57 17.94
N VAL A 428 3.02 18.34 19.04
CA VAL A 428 2.69 19.79 19.05
C VAL A 428 3.70 20.59 18.23
N TRP A 429 5.00 20.35 18.41
CA TRP A 429 6.04 21.02 17.64
C TRP A 429 5.95 20.74 16.13
N GLY A 430 5.53 19.52 15.77
CA GLY A 430 5.32 19.11 14.38
C GLY A 430 4.14 19.83 13.70
N ARG A 431 3.10 20.18 14.47
CA ARG A 431 1.94 20.94 13.98
C ARG A 431 2.25 22.43 13.83
N VAL A 432 3.03 22.99 14.75
CA VAL A 432 3.39 24.43 14.75
C VAL A 432 4.39 24.78 13.65
N THR A 433 5.28 23.87 13.24
CA THR A 433 6.37 24.19 12.31
C THR A 433 6.18 23.72 10.86
N GLY A 434 5.14 22.93 10.53
CA GLY A 434 4.83 22.47 9.16
C GLY A 434 5.87 21.57 8.47
N ARG A 435 7.11 21.50 8.98
CA ARG A 435 8.26 20.82 8.39
C ARG A 435 8.12 19.30 8.28
N ARG A 436 7.30 18.69 9.14
CA ARG A 436 7.16 17.22 9.19
C ARG A 436 6.37 16.67 8.01
N LEU A 437 5.33 17.38 7.57
CA LEU A 437 4.50 16.98 6.41
C LEU A 437 5.28 17.08 5.09
N VAL A 438 6.14 18.09 4.95
CA VAL A 438 6.95 18.29 3.74
C VAL A 438 8.09 17.26 3.63
N ALA A 439 8.77 16.95 4.74
CA ALA A 439 9.79 15.92 4.76
C ALA A 439 9.21 14.53 4.49
N GLN A 440 8.05 14.21 5.11
CA GLN A 440 7.36 12.94 4.87
C GLN A 440 6.87 12.81 3.42
N ALA A 441 6.30 13.88 2.84
CA ALA A 441 5.87 13.87 1.44
C ALA A 441 7.04 13.64 0.48
N ARG A 442 8.21 14.25 0.72
CA ARG A 442 9.40 14.04 -0.11
C ARG A 442 9.97 12.63 0.01
N ASP A 443 9.94 12.04 1.20
CA ASP A 443 10.39 10.66 1.41
C ASP A 443 9.45 9.65 0.74
N GLU A 444 8.15 9.92 0.77
CA GLU A 444 7.11 9.13 0.12
C GLU A 444 7.21 9.21 -1.40
N GLU A 445 7.35 10.40 -1.96
CA GLU A 445 7.60 10.64 -3.39
C GLU A 445 8.86 9.91 -3.88
N ARG A 446 9.96 9.96 -3.11
CA ARG A 446 11.18 9.21 -3.42
C ARG A 446 10.92 7.71 -3.40
N ARG A 447 10.18 7.17 -2.42
CA ARG A 447 9.84 5.74 -2.36
C ARG A 447 9.05 5.30 -3.60
N VAL A 448 8.06 6.09 -4.03
CA VAL A 448 7.26 5.80 -5.23
C VAL A 448 8.15 5.75 -6.47
N ARG A 449 9.05 6.73 -6.67
CA ARG A 449 9.99 6.74 -7.80
C ARG A 449 10.92 5.52 -7.81
N ARG A 450 11.44 5.11 -6.65
CA ARG A 450 12.25 3.89 -6.54
C ARG A 450 11.49 2.64 -6.94
N GLN A 451 10.22 2.56 -6.55
CA GLN A 451 9.38 1.42 -6.91
C GLN A 451 9.08 1.40 -8.42
N GLN A 452 8.82 2.56 -9.03
CA GLN A 452 8.65 2.69 -10.47
C GLN A 452 9.93 2.28 -11.22
N ALA A 453 11.09 2.75 -10.79
CA ALA A 453 12.39 2.39 -11.38
C ALA A 453 12.65 0.88 -11.31
N ARG A 454 12.36 0.23 -10.18
CA ARG A 454 12.48 -1.23 -10.01
C ARG A 454 11.53 -2.01 -10.92
N ASN A 455 10.28 -1.57 -11.05
CA ASN A 455 9.31 -2.19 -11.95
C ASN A 455 9.77 -2.05 -13.42
N LEU A 456 10.30 -0.87 -13.78
CA LEU A 456 10.83 -0.60 -15.11
C LEU A 456 12.01 -1.52 -15.44
N LEU A 457 12.96 -1.70 -14.52
CA LEU A 457 14.07 -2.65 -14.66
C LEU A 457 13.60 -4.10 -14.79
N HIS A 458 12.56 -4.50 -14.05
CA HIS A 458 12.00 -5.84 -14.11
C HIS A 458 11.38 -6.14 -15.49
N ARG A 459 10.66 -5.18 -16.06
CA ARG A 459 9.99 -5.35 -17.36
C ARG A 459 10.95 -5.16 -18.55
N TYR A 460 11.90 -4.25 -18.41
CA TYR A 460 12.86 -3.87 -19.45
C TYR A 460 14.27 -3.76 -18.87
N PRO A 461 15.03 -4.87 -18.81
CA PRO A 461 16.38 -4.85 -18.23
C PRO A 461 17.36 -3.90 -18.94
N SER A 462 17.16 -3.62 -20.24
CA SER A 462 17.96 -2.67 -21.03
C SER A 462 17.85 -1.23 -20.54
N ALA A 463 16.74 -0.88 -19.89
CA ALA A 463 16.48 0.46 -19.38
C ALA A 463 17.49 0.95 -18.34
N ARG A 464 18.23 0.02 -17.71
CA ARG A 464 19.36 0.36 -16.83
C ARG A 464 20.40 1.26 -17.51
N TYR A 465 20.63 1.04 -18.81
CA TYR A 465 21.64 1.76 -19.58
C TYR A 465 21.09 3.06 -20.17
N GLU A 466 19.86 3.01 -20.68
CA GLU A 466 19.20 4.15 -21.31
C GLU A 466 18.89 5.26 -20.30
N PHE A 467 18.45 4.90 -19.10
CA PHE A 467 18.05 5.85 -18.06
C PHE A 467 19.06 5.98 -16.91
N ALA A 468 20.19 5.28 -16.98
CA ALA A 468 21.21 5.25 -15.93
C ALA A 468 20.65 4.93 -14.53
N ILE A 469 19.69 4.01 -14.44
CA ILE A 469 19.02 3.65 -13.19
C ILE A 469 20.03 3.01 -12.23
N GLY A 470 20.08 3.51 -10.99
CA GLY A 470 21.05 3.06 -9.99
C GLY A 470 22.45 3.64 -10.17
N ARG A 471 22.67 4.55 -11.14
CA ARG A 471 23.96 5.17 -11.44
C ARG A 471 23.92 6.68 -11.14
N PRO A 472 23.97 7.08 -9.86
CA PRO A 472 23.93 8.49 -9.48
C PRO A 472 25.17 9.28 -9.94
N ASP A 473 26.22 8.58 -10.34
CA ASP A 473 27.45 9.12 -10.93
C ASP A 473 27.30 9.59 -12.38
N LEU A 474 26.26 9.11 -13.09
CA LEU A 474 26.00 9.47 -14.49
C LEU A 474 24.92 10.55 -14.59
N ALA A 475 24.91 11.28 -15.71
CA ALA A 475 23.83 12.22 -16.01
C ALA A 475 22.51 11.45 -16.20
N ARG A 476 21.50 11.80 -15.40
CA ARG A 476 20.23 11.08 -15.34
C ARG A 476 19.17 11.74 -16.22
N ALA A 477 18.62 10.98 -17.16
CA ALA A 477 17.41 11.37 -17.89
C ALA A 477 16.11 11.02 -17.12
N PHE A 478 16.22 10.17 -16.09
CA PHE A 478 15.11 9.67 -15.30
C PHE A 478 15.43 9.76 -13.79
N ASP A 479 14.46 10.21 -12.98
CA ASP A 479 14.60 10.24 -11.53
C ASP A 479 14.17 8.89 -10.93
N ASP A 480 15.16 8.08 -10.57
CA ASP A 480 14.98 6.78 -9.94
C ASP A 480 14.71 6.84 -8.42
N GLY A 481 14.53 8.04 -7.86
CA GLY A 481 14.33 8.25 -6.42
C GLY A 481 15.60 8.05 -5.60
N GLY A 482 16.77 8.03 -6.25
CA GLY A 482 18.08 7.87 -5.63
C GLY A 482 18.45 6.42 -5.37
N LEU A 483 18.16 5.52 -6.31
CA LEU A 483 18.66 4.14 -6.24
C LEU A 483 20.17 4.11 -6.49
N VAL A 484 20.82 3.08 -5.95
CA VAL A 484 22.26 2.85 -6.12
C VAL A 484 22.50 1.38 -6.46
N ASP A 485 23.02 1.13 -7.66
CA ASP A 485 23.50 -0.20 -8.06
C ASP A 485 24.89 -0.43 -7.49
N VAL A 486 24.96 -1.24 -6.43
CA VAL A 486 26.19 -1.48 -5.68
C VAL A 486 27.31 -2.09 -6.53
N ASN A 487 26.97 -2.76 -7.64
CA ASN A 487 27.94 -3.45 -8.48
C ASN A 487 28.53 -2.55 -9.57
N ALA A 488 27.82 -1.49 -9.97
CA ALA A 488 28.18 -0.67 -11.12
C ALA A 488 28.69 0.73 -10.77
N VAL A 489 28.45 1.22 -9.55
CA VAL A 489 28.87 2.57 -9.13
C VAL A 489 30.35 2.65 -8.73
N PRO A 490 31.01 3.80 -8.93
CA PRO A 490 32.39 4.00 -8.47
C PRO A 490 32.49 4.05 -6.94
N ASP A 491 33.67 3.76 -6.39
CA ASP A 491 33.90 3.70 -4.94
C ASP A 491 33.56 5.00 -4.20
N GLN A 492 33.68 6.14 -4.88
CA GLN A 492 33.30 7.45 -4.35
C GLN A 492 31.79 7.53 -4.02
N VAL A 493 30.94 6.86 -4.81
CA VAL A 493 29.50 6.78 -4.55
C VAL A 493 29.21 5.81 -3.41
N LEU A 494 29.92 4.68 -3.33
CA LEU A 494 29.82 3.77 -2.19
C LEU A 494 30.19 4.47 -0.87
N ALA A 495 31.13 5.40 -0.92
CA ALA A 495 31.50 6.25 0.19
C ALA A 495 30.37 7.21 0.62
N THR A 496 29.28 7.37 -0.13
CA THR A 496 28.15 8.23 0.25
C THR A 496 26.92 7.46 0.76
N LEU A 497 27.02 6.13 0.88
CA LEU A 497 25.89 5.30 1.29
C LEU A 497 25.38 5.66 2.70
N PRO A 498 24.06 5.88 2.85
CA PRO A 498 23.48 6.29 4.13
C PRO A 498 23.52 5.15 5.15
N GLY A 499 23.65 5.50 6.43
CA GLY A 499 23.54 4.53 7.53
C GLY A 499 24.77 3.63 7.73
N LEU A 500 25.86 3.86 6.99
CA LEU A 500 27.11 3.11 7.12
C LEU A 500 28.25 3.95 7.70
N THR A 501 29.02 3.32 8.58
CA THR A 501 30.30 3.86 9.05
C THR A 501 31.33 3.90 7.92
N GLU A 502 32.34 4.75 8.07
CA GLU A 502 33.44 4.87 7.11
C GLU A 502 34.16 3.53 6.87
N VAL A 503 34.34 2.75 7.93
CA VAL A 503 34.99 1.43 7.88
C VAL A 503 34.14 0.46 7.05
N GLN A 504 32.82 0.45 7.24
CA GLN A 504 31.91 -0.42 6.50
C GLN A 504 31.84 -0.05 5.02
N ARG A 505 31.83 1.24 4.69
CA ARG A 505 31.83 1.71 3.29
C ARG A 505 33.11 1.24 2.56
N ARG A 506 34.27 1.36 3.21
CA ARG A 506 35.55 0.81 2.69
C ARG A 506 35.54 -0.71 2.57
N GLN A 507 34.97 -1.41 3.55
CA GLN A 507 34.89 -2.87 3.53
C GLN A 507 34.05 -3.39 2.36
N ILE A 508 32.93 -2.73 2.04
CA ILE A 508 32.10 -3.08 0.87
C ILE A 508 32.89 -2.88 -0.43
N ALA A 509 33.59 -1.75 -0.58
CA ALA A 509 34.39 -1.49 -1.77
C ALA A 509 35.53 -2.52 -1.94
N MET A 510 36.25 -2.82 -0.86
CA MET A 510 37.31 -3.84 -0.85
C MET A 510 36.78 -5.24 -1.15
N ASP A 511 35.69 -5.66 -0.50
CA ASP A 511 35.11 -6.99 -0.69
C ASP A 511 34.56 -7.16 -2.12
N ARG A 512 33.91 -6.13 -2.67
CA ARG A 512 33.50 -6.10 -4.08
C ARG A 512 34.67 -6.32 -5.03
N TRP A 513 35.81 -5.69 -4.77
CA TRP A 513 37.01 -5.80 -5.60
C TRP A 513 37.67 -7.19 -5.49
N VAL A 514 37.81 -7.72 -4.27
CA VAL A 514 38.47 -9.02 -4.03
C VAL A 514 37.60 -10.20 -4.47
N ARG A 515 36.30 -10.08 -4.27
CA ARG A 515 35.40 -11.22 -4.12
C ARG A 515 34.24 -11.16 -5.13
N GLY A 516 34.21 -10.14 -5.98
CA GLY A 516 33.27 -9.99 -7.10
C GLY A 516 31.94 -9.31 -6.73
N PRO A 517 31.00 -9.22 -7.69
CA PRO A 517 29.72 -8.53 -7.52
C PRO A 517 28.83 -9.24 -6.48
N TYR A 518 27.90 -8.49 -5.90
CA TYR A 518 26.90 -9.00 -4.98
C TYR A 518 25.61 -9.38 -5.72
N ALA A 519 25.03 -10.53 -5.41
CA ALA A 519 23.74 -10.97 -5.96
C ALA A 519 22.54 -10.48 -5.13
N SER A 520 22.72 -10.26 -3.83
CA SER A 520 21.62 -9.82 -2.95
C SER A 520 22.07 -9.02 -1.75
N MET A 521 21.09 -8.45 -1.05
CA MET A 521 21.30 -7.71 0.20
C MET A 521 21.80 -8.63 1.32
N GLU A 522 21.30 -9.86 1.38
CA GLU A 522 21.72 -10.87 2.35
C GLU A 522 23.17 -11.27 2.14
N GLU A 523 23.60 -11.44 0.89
CA GLU A 523 24.99 -11.76 0.56
C GLU A 523 25.94 -10.62 0.95
N LEU A 524 25.57 -9.37 0.62
CA LEU A 524 26.34 -8.19 1.01
C LEU A 524 26.41 -8.05 2.54
N ALA A 525 25.29 -8.25 3.24
CA ALA A 525 25.25 -8.20 4.69
C ALA A 525 26.12 -9.29 5.34
N ALA A 526 26.11 -10.50 4.78
CA ALA A 526 26.92 -11.62 5.27
C ALA A 526 28.43 -11.41 5.00
N ARG A 527 28.80 -11.00 3.79
CA ARG A 527 30.22 -10.79 3.41
C ARG A 527 30.86 -9.60 4.12
N CYS A 528 30.09 -8.54 4.36
CA CYS A 528 30.57 -7.32 5.01
C CYS A 528 30.19 -7.21 6.50
N ALA A 529 29.58 -8.24 7.09
CA ALA A 529 29.13 -8.29 8.49
C ALA A 529 28.34 -7.03 8.91
N LEU A 530 27.36 -6.62 8.09
CA LEU A 530 26.59 -5.40 8.35
C LEU A 530 25.58 -5.60 9.49
N PRO A 531 25.43 -4.62 10.42
CA PRO A 531 24.41 -4.66 11.45
C PRO A 531 23.01 -4.51 10.84
N LEU A 532 22.00 -5.12 11.46
CA LEU A 532 20.62 -5.13 10.97
C LEU A 532 20.09 -3.71 10.67
N ALA A 533 20.40 -2.73 11.53
CA ALA A 533 20.01 -1.34 11.33
C ALA A 533 20.58 -0.71 10.04
N ALA A 534 21.80 -1.12 9.62
CA ALA A 534 22.37 -0.69 8.36
C ALA A 534 21.70 -1.41 7.17
N VAL A 535 21.37 -2.69 7.35
CA VAL A 535 20.66 -3.47 6.33
C VAL A 535 19.30 -2.87 6.01
N ASP A 536 18.54 -2.49 7.04
CA ASP A 536 17.22 -1.88 6.90
C ASP A 536 17.28 -0.50 6.22
N ALA A 537 18.30 0.30 6.55
CA ALA A 537 18.53 1.60 5.91
C ALA A 537 18.84 1.48 4.41
N LEU A 538 19.54 0.42 4.00
CA LEU A 538 20.02 0.21 2.63
C LEU A 538 19.02 -0.51 1.73
N ARG A 539 18.13 -1.35 2.28
CA ARG A 539 17.15 -2.16 1.51
C ARG A 539 16.29 -1.31 0.57
N GLY A 540 15.90 -0.12 1.02
CA GLY A 540 15.08 0.81 0.25
C GLY A 540 15.82 1.58 -0.83
N VAL A 541 17.15 1.44 -0.96
CA VAL A 541 18.03 2.31 -1.77
C VAL A 541 18.91 1.49 -2.73
N LEU A 542 19.33 0.29 -2.33
CA LEU A 542 20.25 -0.52 -3.12
C LEU A 542 19.54 -1.33 -4.22
N LEU A 543 20.29 -1.56 -5.30
CA LEU A 543 20.05 -2.52 -6.37
C LEU A 543 21.25 -3.46 -6.51
N PHE A 544 20.98 -4.69 -6.93
CA PHE A 544 21.97 -5.75 -7.15
C PHE A 544 21.83 -6.24 -8.58
N LEU A 545 22.38 -5.49 -9.54
CA LEU A 545 22.31 -5.85 -10.95
C LEU A 545 23.59 -6.60 -11.36
N PRO A 546 23.49 -7.56 -12.30
CA PRO A 546 24.67 -8.21 -12.83
C PRO A 546 25.56 -7.18 -13.54
N PRO A 547 26.90 -7.28 -13.40
CA PRO A 547 27.82 -6.34 -14.03
C PRO A 547 27.59 -6.29 -15.55
N PRO A 548 27.83 -5.13 -16.20
CA PRO A 548 27.72 -5.03 -17.64
C PRO A 548 28.67 -6.02 -18.32
N ALA A 549 28.19 -6.71 -19.36
CA ALA A 549 29.04 -7.57 -20.17
C ALA A 549 30.20 -6.74 -20.76
N PRO A 550 31.43 -7.25 -20.79
CA PRO A 550 32.54 -6.53 -21.41
C PRO A 550 32.22 -6.26 -22.89
N PRO A 551 32.65 -5.12 -23.45
CA PRO A 551 32.42 -4.82 -24.86
C PRO A 551 33.05 -5.92 -25.71
N ALA A 552 32.26 -6.52 -26.60
CA ALA A 552 32.75 -7.50 -27.56
C ALA A 552 33.92 -6.87 -28.34
N SER A 553 35.10 -7.50 -28.27
CA SER A 553 36.25 -7.09 -29.07
C SER A 553 35.85 -7.09 -30.53
N ARG A 554 35.87 -5.91 -31.16
CA ARG A 554 35.69 -5.72 -32.60
C ARG A 554 36.59 -6.73 -33.33
N PRO A 555 36.07 -7.64 -34.16
CA PRO A 555 36.93 -8.43 -35.01
C PRO A 555 37.65 -7.49 -35.96
N ALA A 556 38.97 -7.66 -36.07
CA ALA A 556 39.82 -6.90 -36.99
C ALA A 556 39.23 -6.99 -38.40
N ALA A 557 38.98 -5.84 -39.01
CA ALA A 557 38.55 -5.76 -40.39
C ALA A 557 39.66 -6.39 -41.26
N VAL A 558 39.34 -7.53 -41.88
CA VAL A 558 40.13 -8.05 -42.99
C VAL A 558 39.86 -7.13 -44.18
N GLU A 559 40.87 -6.36 -44.56
CA GLU A 559 40.89 -5.59 -45.80
C GLU A 559 40.67 -6.53 -46.98
N ALA A 560 39.54 -6.38 -47.67
CA ALA A 560 39.32 -6.97 -48.98
C ALA A 560 39.76 -5.94 -50.04
N GLU A 561 40.87 -6.25 -50.70
CA GLU A 561 41.32 -5.64 -51.96
C GLU A 561 40.19 -5.63 -53.01
N PRO A 562 39.97 -4.52 -53.74
CA PRO A 562 39.07 -4.52 -54.88
C PRO A 562 39.82 -5.02 -56.13
N ALA A 563 39.31 -6.10 -56.73
CA ALA A 563 39.68 -6.50 -58.07
C ALA A 563 39.15 -5.49 -59.10
N GLU A 564 40.06 -4.87 -59.85
CA GLU A 564 39.76 -4.11 -61.08
C GLU A 564 39.06 -4.99 -62.13
N PRO A 565 38.20 -4.38 -62.95
CA PRO A 565 38.27 -4.67 -64.37
C PRO A 565 38.22 -3.42 -65.25
N ARG A 566 39.29 -3.29 -66.05
CA ARG A 566 39.47 -2.59 -67.34
C ARG A 566 39.42 -1.06 -67.42
#